data_AF-A0A166IFH5-F1
#
_entry.id   AF-A0A166IFH5-F1
#
_cell.length_a   1.000
_cell.length_b   1.000
_cell.length_c   1.000
_cell.angle_alpha   90.00
_cell.angle_beta   90.00
_cell.angle_gamma   90.00
#
_symmetry.space_group_name_H-M   'P 1'
#
loop_
_entity.id
_entity.type
_entity.pdbx_description
1 polymer ?
#
loop_
_entity_poly.entity_id
_entity_poly.type
_entity_poly.pdbx_seq_one_letter_code
_entity_poly.pdbx_strand_id
1 'polypeptide(L)'
;MPPSQVPTTFRADENEGATTRETARVCAVAAHDPLPVVVHAGSPRSGGPWHDRTMTDTSAPGETARHSTRRLVLIAVAVLGLAGVVALALVPLQYWALSAQGLDDACRVSLGGVPPEAGELVRGFWSWWPLGGACEWKLLDGTTAVDRPDWSTTVVAGVGAALLLAGIALAAVSSLRRSRTRTQVQRAGL
;
A
#
# COMPACT_ATOMS: atom_id res chain seq x y z
N MET A 1 -47.35 26.29 -30.15
CA MET A 1 -47.11 27.01 -28.88
C MET A 1 -45.63 27.37 -28.83
N PRO A 2 -45.25 28.66 -28.73
CA PRO A 2 -43.86 29.03 -28.54
C PRO A 2 -43.37 28.60 -27.15
N PRO A 3 -42.09 28.22 -26.98
CA PRO A 3 -41.55 27.80 -25.70
C PRO A 3 -41.55 28.97 -24.70
N SER A 4 -42.15 28.72 -23.54
CA SER A 4 -42.09 29.57 -22.35
C SER A 4 -40.64 29.67 -21.87
N GLN A 5 -40.06 30.87 -21.91
CA GLN A 5 -38.78 31.14 -21.25
C GLN A 5 -39.07 31.53 -19.79
N VAL A 6 -38.69 30.66 -18.85
CA VAL A 6 -38.70 30.98 -17.42
C VAL A 6 -37.32 31.53 -17.06
N PRO A 7 -37.19 32.81 -16.67
CA PRO A 7 -35.92 33.36 -16.23
C PRO A 7 -35.57 32.83 -14.83
N THR A 8 -34.54 32.00 -14.73
CA THR A 8 -33.97 31.56 -13.45
C THR A 8 -32.83 32.51 -13.07
N THR A 9 -33.04 33.38 -12.10
CA THR A 9 -31.98 34.23 -11.53
C THR A 9 -31.17 33.42 -10.52
N PHE A 10 -29.90 33.15 -10.84
CA PHE A 10 -28.94 32.65 -9.86
C PHE A 10 -28.35 33.83 -9.07
N ARG A 11 -28.39 33.71 -7.74
CA ARG A 11 -27.69 34.61 -6.82
C ARG A 11 -26.37 33.93 -6.48
N ALA A 12 -25.26 34.47 -6.97
CA ALA A 12 -23.95 34.05 -6.50
C ALA A 12 -23.78 34.57 -5.07
N ASP A 13 -23.51 33.68 -4.13
CA ASP A 13 -23.12 34.08 -2.77
C ASP A 13 -21.69 34.67 -2.87
N GLU A 14 -21.60 35.96 -2.62
CA GLU A 14 -20.39 36.77 -2.70
C GLU A 14 -19.54 36.53 -1.44
N ASN A 15 -18.38 35.90 -1.58
CA ASN A 15 -17.26 36.17 -0.68
C ASN A 15 -16.16 36.89 -1.47
N GLU A 16 -16.14 38.20 -1.23
CA GLU A 16 -15.05 39.17 -1.39
C GLU A 16 -14.37 39.29 -2.77
N GLY A 17 -14.82 40.30 -3.52
CA GLY A 17 -13.90 41.19 -4.22
C GLY A 17 -13.87 41.11 -5.75
N ALA A 18 -14.96 41.49 -6.42
CA ALA A 18 -15.00 42.36 -7.62
C ALA A 18 -16.36 42.26 -8.30
N THR A 19 -17.07 43.39 -8.37
CA THR A 19 -18.39 43.52 -9.01
C THR A 19 -18.28 43.59 -10.53
N THR A 20 -18.67 42.53 -11.23
CA THR A 20 -19.15 42.60 -12.61
C THR A 20 -20.46 41.82 -12.74
N ARG A 21 -21.58 42.55 -12.79
CA ARG A 21 -22.89 42.00 -13.14
C ARG A 21 -22.88 41.62 -14.62
N GLU A 22 -22.60 40.36 -14.93
CA GLU A 22 -22.73 39.85 -16.29
C GLU A 22 -23.94 38.91 -16.36
N THR A 23 -24.92 39.31 -17.17
CA THR A 23 -26.19 38.59 -17.32
C THR A 23 -26.01 37.52 -18.39
N ALA A 24 -25.56 36.32 -18.02
CA ALA A 24 -25.45 35.21 -18.95
C ALA A 24 -26.85 34.69 -19.33
N ARG A 25 -27.19 34.75 -20.63
CA ARG A 25 -28.37 34.08 -21.17
C ARG A 25 -28.00 32.64 -21.50
N VAL A 26 -28.54 31.68 -20.75
CA VAL A 26 -28.39 30.25 -21.02
C VAL A 26 -29.61 29.77 -21.79
N CYS A 27 -29.42 29.33 -23.04
CA CYS A 27 -30.42 28.59 -23.78
C CYS A 27 -30.24 27.10 -23.47
N ALA A 28 -31.07 26.55 -22.58
CA ALA A 28 -31.12 25.11 -22.35
C ALA A 28 -31.95 24.45 -23.46
N VAL A 29 -31.29 23.73 -24.37
CA VAL A 29 -31.95 22.81 -25.29
C VAL A 29 -32.11 21.48 -24.55
N ALA A 30 -33.34 21.12 -24.22
CA ALA A 30 -33.65 19.83 -23.61
C ALA A 30 -33.46 18.73 -24.67
N ALA A 31 -32.33 18.02 -24.60
CA ALA A 31 -32.15 16.75 -25.28
C ALA A 31 -32.36 15.63 -24.26
N HIS A 32 -33.30 14.73 -24.54
CA HIS A 32 -33.49 13.48 -23.82
C HIS A 32 -32.28 12.56 -24.08
N ASP A 33 -31.23 12.66 -23.26
CA ASP A 33 -30.37 11.53 -22.83
C ASP A 33 -29.22 12.03 -21.92
N PRO A 34 -28.76 11.22 -20.94
CA PRO A 34 -27.82 11.65 -19.91
C PRO A 34 -26.38 11.54 -20.42
N LEU A 35 -25.91 12.56 -21.13
CA LEU A 35 -24.48 12.73 -21.43
C LEU A 35 -23.92 13.94 -20.66
N PRO A 36 -22.63 13.91 -20.27
CA PRO A 36 -22.02 14.99 -19.52
C PRO A 36 -22.02 16.28 -20.35
N VAL A 37 -22.74 17.28 -19.84
CA VAL A 37 -22.80 18.63 -20.42
C VAL A 37 -21.43 19.28 -20.26
N VAL A 38 -20.63 19.29 -21.33
CA VAL A 38 -19.39 20.06 -21.39
C VAL A 38 -19.77 21.52 -21.67
N VAL A 39 -19.69 22.35 -20.63
CA VAL A 39 -19.90 23.80 -20.75
C VAL A 39 -18.63 24.42 -21.32
N HIS A 40 -18.65 24.79 -22.60
CA HIS A 40 -17.62 25.64 -23.17
C HIS A 40 -17.93 27.10 -22.85
N ALA A 41 -17.09 27.71 -22.00
CA ALA A 41 -17.06 29.15 -21.83
C ALA A 41 -16.56 29.80 -23.14
N GLY A 42 -17.50 30.28 -23.95
CA GLY A 42 -17.20 31.06 -25.15
C GLY A 42 -16.61 32.41 -24.76
N SER A 43 -15.33 32.61 -25.06
CA SER A 43 -14.68 33.93 -24.99
C SER A 43 -15.29 34.88 -26.04
N PRO A 44 -15.53 36.16 -25.71
CA PRO A 44 -16.07 37.13 -26.66
C PRO A 44 -15.08 37.38 -27.81
N ARG A 45 -15.54 37.05 -29.02
CA ARG A 45 -14.83 37.28 -30.30
C ARG A 45 -14.60 38.78 -30.52
N SER A 46 -13.35 39.22 -30.42
CA SER A 46 -12.86 40.40 -31.15
C SER A 46 -12.43 39.95 -32.55
N GLY A 47 -13.10 40.44 -33.59
CA GLY A 47 -12.79 40.14 -34.98
C GLY A 47 -11.38 40.57 -35.36
N GLY A 48 -10.56 39.61 -35.79
CA GLY A 48 -9.26 39.83 -36.42
C GLY A 48 -9.12 38.89 -37.62
N PRO A 49 -8.48 39.34 -38.72
CA PRO A 49 -8.44 38.62 -39.98
C PRO A 49 -7.53 37.39 -39.92
N TRP A 50 -8.03 36.34 -40.56
CA TRP A 50 -7.47 35.03 -40.88
C TRP A 50 -5.94 34.88 -40.82
N HIS A 51 -5.48 34.10 -39.85
CA HIS A 51 -4.26 33.31 -40.00
C HIS A 51 -4.59 31.84 -39.83
N ASP A 52 -4.43 31.11 -40.94
CA ASP A 52 -4.36 29.66 -41.03
C ASP A 52 -3.38 29.13 -39.97
N ARG A 53 -3.90 28.45 -38.96
CA ARG A 53 -3.08 27.71 -38.01
C ARG A 53 -3.70 26.33 -37.89
N THR A 54 -3.14 25.39 -38.63
CA THR A 54 -3.36 23.96 -38.45
C THR A 54 -2.95 23.58 -37.02
N MET A 55 -3.90 23.69 -36.09
CA MET A 55 -3.79 23.10 -34.76
C MET A 55 -4.05 21.60 -34.93
N THR A 56 -2.98 20.84 -35.15
CA THR A 56 -2.90 19.47 -34.65
C THR A 56 -2.92 19.56 -33.13
N ASP A 57 -4.12 19.63 -32.55
CA ASP A 57 -4.31 19.49 -31.12
C ASP A 57 -4.23 17.99 -30.81
N THR A 58 -2.99 17.51 -30.69
CA THR A 58 -2.69 16.23 -30.07
C THR A 58 -3.00 16.42 -28.59
N SER A 59 -4.27 16.27 -28.21
CA SER A 59 -4.69 16.18 -26.81
C SER A 59 -4.00 14.96 -26.19
N ALA A 60 -2.85 15.21 -25.57
CA ALA A 60 -2.05 14.22 -24.88
C ALA A 60 -2.82 13.73 -23.65
N PRO A 61 -3.25 12.46 -23.59
CA PRO A 61 -3.82 11.91 -22.37
C PRO A 61 -2.65 11.47 -21.48
N GLY A 62 -2.51 11.98 -20.26
CA GLY A 62 -1.76 11.21 -19.26
C GLY A 62 -1.05 11.88 -18.09
N GLU A 63 -1.13 13.19 -17.86
CA GLU A 63 -0.37 13.77 -16.72
C GLU A 63 -0.95 13.43 -15.34
N THR A 64 -2.26 13.17 -15.21
CA THR A 64 -2.88 12.80 -13.92
C THR A 64 -2.63 11.34 -13.52
N ALA A 65 -2.46 10.43 -14.47
CA ALA A 65 -2.26 9.00 -14.18
C ALA A 65 -0.89 8.69 -13.56
N ARG A 66 0.14 9.48 -13.91
CA ARG A 66 1.54 9.22 -13.53
C ARG A 66 1.82 9.42 -12.03
N HIS A 67 1.05 10.29 -11.38
CA HIS A 67 1.19 10.54 -9.94
C HIS A 67 0.60 9.41 -9.07
N SER A 68 -0.43 8.73 -9.57
CA SER A 68 -1.09 7.61 -8.86
C SER A 68 -0.16 6.39 -8.75
N THR A 69 0.48 5.99 -9.85
CA THR A 69 1.30 4.76 -9.90
C THR A 69 2.51 4.81 -8.96
N ARG A 70 3.14 5.99 -8.83
CA ARG A 70 4.32 6.15 -7.96
C ARG A 70 3.97 6.02 -6.48
N ARG A 71 2.80 6.52 -6.07
CA ARG A 71 2.32 6.41 -4.69
C ARG A 71 1.99 4.96 -4.36
N LEU A 72 1.34 4.24 -5.30
CA LEU A 72 1.03 2.82 -5.13
C LEU A 72 2.29 1.96 -4.93
N VAL A 73 3.34 2.19 -5.72
CA VAL A 73 4.62 1.45 -5.55
C VAL A 73 5.26 1.72 -4.19
N LEU A 74 5.26 2.98 -3.72
CA LEU A 74 5.81 3.31 -2.40
C LEU A 74 5.02 2.66 -1.27
N ILE A 75 3.69 2.66 -1.36
CA ILE A 75 2.81 2.00 -0.39
C ILE A 75 3.07 0.49 -0.41
N ALA A 76 3.17 -0.14 -1.58
CA ALA A 76 3.44 -1.57 -1.69
C ALA A 76 4.79 -1.95 -1.05
N VAL A 77 5.84 -1.18 -1.31
CA VAL A 77 7.16 -1.39 -0.69
C VAL A 77 7.11 -1.21 0.81
N ALA A 78 6.41 -0.18 1.30
CA ALA A 78 6.25 0.07 2.73
C ALA A 78 5.48 -1.07 3.42
N VAL A 79 4.40 -1.55 2.81
CA VAL A 79 3.59 -2.66 3.33
C VAL A 79 4.38 -3.97 3.35
N LEU A 80 5.07 -4.31 2.25
CA LEU A 80 5.90 -5.52 2.17
C LEU A 80 7.05 -5.49 3.17
N GLY A 81 7.75 -4.35 3.26
CA GLY A 81 8.83 -4.15 4.22
C GLY A 81 8.33 -4.27 5.66
N LEU A 82 7.24 -3.59 6.00
CA LEU A 82 6.67 -3.63 7.35
C LEU A 82 6.14 -5.02 7.72
N ALA A 83 5.45 -5.70 6.80
CA ALA A 83 5.00 -7.07 7.01
C ALA A 83 6.19 -8.03 7.26
N GLY A 84 7.27 -7.89 6.48
CA GLY A 84 8.50 -8.66 6.67
C GLY A 84 9.16 -8.40 8.03
N VAL A 85 9.28 -7.13 8.44
CA VAL A 85 9.81 -6.75 9.77
C VAL A 85 8.96 -7.35 10.88
N VAL A 86 7.63 -7.20 10.81
CA VAL A 86 6.71 -7.72 11.84
C VAL A 86 6.85 -9.23 11.95
N ALA A 87 6.84 -9.96 10.84
CA ALA A 87 7.00 -11.41 10.85
C ALA A 87 8.34 -11.85 11.47
N LEU A 88 9.44 -11.13 11.18
CA LEU A 88 10.75 -11.42 11.77
C LEU A 88 10.82 -11.05 13.25
N ALA A 89 10.19 -9.96 13.67
CA ALA A 89 10.20 -9.50 15.06
C ALA A 89 9.38 -10.42 15.98
N LEU A 90 8.43 -11.17 15.44
CA LEU A 90 7.68 -12.17 16.21
C LEU A 90 8.58 -13.29 16.75
N VAL A 91 9.65 -13.67 16.05
CA VAL A 91 10.56 -14.75 16.49
C VAL A 91 11.28 -14.43 17.81
N PRO A 92 12.03 -13.31 17.94
CA PRO A 92 12.67 -12.96 19.19
C PRO A 92 11.64 -12.60 20.28
N LEU A 93 10.47 -12.07 19.90
CA LEU A 93 9.39 -11.79 20.86
C LEU A 93 8.83 -13.08 21.47
N GLN A 94 8.61 -14.11 20.64
CA GLN A 94 8.20 -15.44 21.11
C GLN A 94 9.24 -16.04 22.04
N TYR A 95 10.52 -16.02 21.63
CA TYR A 95 11.62 -16.48 22.47
C TYR A 95 11.63 -15.77 23.84
N TRP A 96 11.50 -14.44 23.83
CA TRP A 96 11.49 -13.66 25.07
C TRP A 96 10.31 -14.05 25.98
N ALA A 97 9.11 -14.16 25.41
CA ALA A 97 7.91 -14.57 26.16
C ALA A 97 8.07 -15.96 26.79
N LEU A 98 8.58 -16.95 26.04
CA LEU A 98 8.84 -18.30 26.53
C LEU A 98 9.94 -18.32 27.60
N SER A 99 11.01 -17.56 27.40
CA SER A 99 12.10 -17.46 28.37
C SER A 99 11.67 -16.82 29.69
N ALA A 100 10.76 -15.83 29.63
CA ALA A 100 10.22 -15.17 30.81
C ALA A 100 9.26 -16.07 31.60
N GLN A 101 8.55 -16.97 30.92
CA GLN A 101 7.65 -17.94 31.55
C GLN A 101 8.38 -19.17 32.10
N GLY A 102 9.62 -19.42 31.66
CA GLY A 102 10.35 -20.66 31.93
C GLY A 102 9.96 -21.75 30.94
N LEU A 103 10.96 -22.28 30.21
CA LEU A 103 10.70 -23.25 29.15
C LEU A 103 10.18 -24.59 29.70
N ASP A 104 10.61 -24.98 30.90
CA ASP A 104 10.11 -26.17 31.58
C ASP A 104 8.62 -26.06 31.90
N ASP A 105 8.20 -24.89 32.40
CA ASP A 105 6.80 -24.65 32.74
C ASP A 105 5.93 -24.59 31.48
N ALA A 106 6.41 -23.94 30.42
CA ALA A 106 5.74 -23.94 29.11
C ALA A 106 5.55 -25.36 28.54
N CYS A 107 6.54 -26.25 28.71
CA CYS A 107 6.42 -27.66 28.33
C CYS A 107 5.37 -28.41 29.17
N ARG A 108 5.24 -28.09 30.47
CA ARG A 108 4.26 -28.74 31.36
C ARG A 108 2.81 -28.32 31.10
N VAL A 109 2.56 -27.06 30.70
CA VAL A 109 1.20 -26.58 30.39
C VAL A 109 0.76 -26.87 28.96
N SER A 110 1.66 -27.34 28.08
CA SER A 110 1.33 -27.66 26.70
C SER A 110 0.54 -28.98 26.61
N LEU A 111 -0.78 -28.87 26.54
CA LEU A 111 -1.73 -30.01 26.54
C LEU A 111 -1.66 -30.92 25.28
N GLY A 112 -0.85 -30.57 24.27
CA GLY A 112 -0.83 -31.27 22.97
C GLY A 112 0.46 -31.97 22.59
N GLY A 113 1.57 -31.71 23.30
CA GLY A 113 2.91 -32.21 22.92
C GLY A 113 3.47 -33.32 23.82
N VAL A 114 2.73 -33.75 24.84
CA VAL A 114 3.21 -34.79 25.76
C VAL A 114 3.02 -36.17 25.11
N PRO A 115 4.10 -36.94 24.87
CA PRO A 115 3.97 -38.31 24.38
C PRO A 115 3.11 -39.15 25.34
N PRO A 116 2.28 -40.08 24.83
CA PRO A 116 1.45 -40.92 25.69
C PRO A 116 2.25 -41.81 26.66
N GLU A 117 3.55 -41.99 26.38
CA GLU A 117 4.50 -42.77 27.20
C GLU A 117 5.49 -41.90 27.98
N ALA A 118 5.27 -40.59 28.04
CA ALA A 118 6.15 -39.68 28.78
C ALA A 118 5.98 -39.87 30.30
N GLY A 119 7.10 -40.10 30.99
CA GLY A 119 7.14 -40.21 32.44
C GLY A 119 7.52 -38.88 33.11
N GLU A 120 8.70 -38.34 32.76
CA GLU A 120 9.26 -37.15 33.41
C GLU A 120 9.80 -36.14 32.38
N LEU A 121 9.53 -34.86 32.57
CA LEU A 121 10.15 -33.79 31.78
C LEU A 121 11.59 -33.62 32.22
N VAL A 122 12.54 -33.82 31.30
CA VAL A 122 13.98 -33.60 31.56
C VAL A 122 14.29 -32.11 31.50
N ARG A 123 13.88 -31.44 30.42
CA ARG A 123 14.05 -29.99 30.22
C ARG A 123 13.24 -29.47 29.03
N GLY A 124 12.83 -28.21 29.11
CA GLY A 124 12.43 -27.38 27.98
C GLY A 124 13.61 -26.57 27.45
N PHE A 125 13.76 -26.48 26.13
CA PHE A 125 14.82 -25.69 25.50
C PHE A 125 14.32 -25.04 24.20
N TRP A 126 15.02 -24.01 23.73
CA TRP A 126 14.70 -23.38 22.45
C TRP A 126 15.45 -24.08 21.33
N SER A 127 14.73 -24.54 20.31
CA SER A 127 15.29 -25.08 19.09
C SER A 127 15.45 -23.97 18.05
N TRP A 128 16.63 -23.91 17.44
CA TRP A 128 16.90 -23.01 16.32
C TRP A 128 16.49 -23.61 14.96
N TRP A 129 16.21 -24.92 14.89
CA TRP A 129 15.74 -25.57 13.68
C TRP A 129 14.99 -26.91 13.95
N PRO A 130 13.66 -26.96 13.82
CA PRO A 130 12.73 -25.85 13.54
C PRO A 130 12.72 -24.82 14.68
N LEU A 131 12.35 -23.58 14.37
CA LEU A 131 12.26 -22.48 15.33
C LEU A 131 11.09 -22.69 16.29
N GLY A 132 11.37 -22.80 17.59
CA GLY A 132 10.32 -22.91 18.61
C GLY A 132 10.81 -23.51 19.92
N GLY A 133 9.89 -23.63 20.88
CA GLY A 133 10.12 -24.41 22.10
C GLY A 133 10.16 -25.91 21.78
N ALA A 134 11.12 -26.61 22.37
CA ALA A 134 11.27 -28.05 22.30
C ALA A 134 11.33 -28.62 23.72
N CYS A 135 10.81 -29.84 23.89
CA CYS A 135 10.72 -30.48 25.20
C CYS A 135 11.40 -31.83 25.16
N GLU A 136 12.34 -32.07 26.06
CA GLU A 136 12.99 -33.37 26.23
C GLU A 136 12.30 -34.13 27.36
N TRP A 137 11.78 -35.30 27.04
CA TRP A 137 11.04 -36.17 27.94
C TRP A 137 11.78 -37.48 28.15
N LYS A 138 11.72 -37.99 29.38
CA LYS A 138 12.12 -39.35 29.72
C LYS A 138 10.87 -40.23 29.72
N LEU A 139 10.89 -41.27 28.89
CA LEU A 139 9.80 -42.23 28.79
C LEU A 139 9.81 -43.18 29.99
N LEU A 140 8.68 -43.87 30.20
CA LEU A 140 8.52 -44.91 31.22
C LEU A 140 9.56 -46.04 31.09
N ASP A 141 10.00 -46.33 29.86
CA ASP A 141 11.05 -47.33 29.55
C ASP A 141 12.47 -46.82 29.83
N GLY A 142 12.63 -45.58 30.31
CA GLY A 142 13.90 -44.96 30.63
C GLY A 142 14.65 -44.36 29.43
N THR A 143 14.14 -44.51 28.22
CA THR A 143 14.63 -43.83 27.01
C THR A 143 14.26 -42.35 27.03
N THR A 144 14.95 -41.54 26.22
CA THR A 144 14.63 -40.12 26.05
C THR A 144 14.03 -39.87 24.67
N ALA A 145 13.01 -39.03 24.60
CA ALA A 145 12.46 -38.51 23.35
C ALA A 145 12.44 -36.98 23.39
N VAL A 146 12.71 -36.39 22.24
CA VAL A 146 12.67 -34.95 22.04
C VAL A 146 11.44 -34.63 21.22
N ASP A 147 10.49 -33.95 21.83
CA ASP A 147 9.37 -33.35 21.12
C ASP A 147 9.85 -32.05 20.47
N ARG A 148 9.77 -31.99 19.14
CA ARG A 148 10.27 -30.87 18.34
C ARG A 148 9.14 -29.93 17.97
N PRO A 149 9.40 -28.62 17.90
CA PRO A 149 8.41 -27.66 17.44
C PRO A 149 8.01 -27.91 15.98
N ASP A 150 6.79 -27.50 15.65
CA ASP A 150 6.30 -27.47 14.28
C ASP A 150 7.11 -26.53 13.37
N TRP A 151 7.07 -26.81 12.06
CA TRP A 151 7.73 -25.98 11.05
C TRP A 151 7.03 -24.64 10.79
N SER A 152 5.85 -24.42 11.36
CA SER A 152 5.02 -23.23 11.11
C SER A 152 5.77 -21.93 11.38
N THR A 153 6.41 -21.79 12.54
CA THR A 153 7.19 -20.61 12.93
C THR A 153 8.37 -20.39 11.97
N THR A 154 9.06 -21.46 11.59
CA THR A 154 10.17 -21.40 10.64
C THR A 154 9.71 -20.91 9.27
N VAL A 155 8.57 -21.41 8.78
CA VAL A 155 7.98 -20.97 7.51
C VAL A 155 7.58 -19.50 7.56
N VAL A 156 6.93 -19.06 8.63
CA VAL A 156 6.54 -17.64 8.82
C VAL A 156 7.76 -16.73 8.83
N ALA A 157 8.81 -17.11 9.56
CA ALA A 157 10.07 -16.36 9.59
C ALA A 157 10.73 -16.30 8.21
N GLY A 158 10.73 -17.42 7.47
CA GLY A 158 11.26 -17.49 6.10
C GLY A 158 10.50 -16.60 5.12
N VAL A 159 9.16 -16.62 5.16
CA VAL A 159 8.32 -15.74 4.34
C VAL A 159 8.55 -14.28 4.72
N GLY A 160 8.62 -13.97 6.02
CA GLY A 160 8.94 -12.63 6.51
C GLY A 160 10.27 -12.09 5.97
N ALA A 161 11.32 -12.91 6.04
CA ALA A 161 12.63 -12.59 5.47
C ALA A 161 12.56 -12.34 3.96
N ALA A 162 11.85 -13.19 3.21
CA ALA A 162 11.70 -13.04 1.77
C ALA A 162 10.96 -11.73 1.40
N LEU A 163 9.89 -11.39 2.12
CA LEU A 163 9.15 -10.14 1.92
C LEU A 163 10.00 -8.91 2.25
N LEU A 164 10.77 -8.97 3.33
CA LEU A 164 11.70 -7.91 3.71
C LEU A 164 12.75 -7.67 2.61
N LEU A 165 13.38 -8.74 2.13
CA LEU A 165 14.38 -8.67 1.07
C LEU A 165 13.79 -8.13 -0.23
N ALA A 166 12.59 -8.55 -0.60
CA ALA A 166 11.88 -8.03 -1.76
C ALA A 166 11.60 -6.51 -1.62
N GLY A 167 11.14 -6.07 -0.45
CA GLY A 167 10.93 -4.65 -0.14
C GLY A 167 12.22 -3.83 -0.25
N ILE A 168 13.34 -4.33 0.31
CA ILE A 168 14.65 -3.69 0.25
C ILE A 168 15.14 -3.60 -1.21
N ALA A 169 15.04 -4.69 -1.97
CA ALA A 169 15.47 -4.73 -3.37
C ALA A 169 14.68 -3.72 -4.23
N LEU A 170 13.36 -3.67 -4.06
CA LEU A 170 12.51 -2.70 -4.75
C LEU A 170 12.85 -1.25 -4.37
N ALA A 171 13.09 -0.98 -3.08
CA ALA A 171 13.50 0.34 -2.61
C ALA A 171 14.83 0.76 -3.24
N ALA A 172 15.83 -0.13 -3.27
CA ALA A 172 17.14 0.12 -3.85
C ALA A 172 17.06 0.42 -5.36
N VAL A 173 16.32 -0.39 -6.11
CA VAL A 173 16.13 -0.18 -7.56
C VAL A 173 15.41 1.14 -7.85
N SER A 174 14.41 1.50 -7.05
CA SER A 174 13.65 2.75 -7.23
C SER A 174 14.51 4.01 -6.96
N SER A 175 15.39 3.93 -5.97
CA SER A 175 16.36 4.97 -5.62
C SER A 175 17.35 5.22 -6.77
N LEU A 176 17.94 4.14 -7.30
CA LEU A 176 18.90 4.19 -8.41
C LEU A 176 18.31 4.77 -9.70
N ARG A 177 17.02 4.50 -9.97
CA ARG A 177 16.33 5.14 -11.10
C ARG A 177 16.14 6.64 -10.90
N ARG A 178 15.83 7.08 -9.68
CA ARG A 178 15.60 8.50 -9.36
C ARG A 178 16.88 9.34 -9.43
N SER A 179 18.03 8.77 -9.04
CA SER A 179 19.32 9.47 -9.10
C SER A 179 19.76 9.73 -10.55
N ARG A 180 19.64 8.75 -11.45
CA ARG A 180 20.03 8.90 -12.87
C ARG A 180 19.29 10.02 -13.61
N THR A 181 17.99 10.19 -13.34
CA THR A 181 17.21 11.29 -13.93
C THR A 181 17.65 12.67 -13.45
N ARG A 182 18.16 12.82 -12.22
CA ARG A 182 18.65 14.11 -11.72
C ARG A 182 19.97 14.49 -12.39
N THR A 183 20.86 13.54 -12.59
CA THR A 183 22.16 13.78 -13.22
C THR A 183 22.05 14.17 -14.70
N GLN A 184 21.05 13.66 -15.43
CA GLN A 184 20.84 14.04 -16.83
C GLN A 184 20.30 15.48 -17.00
N VAL A 185 19.38 15.93 -16.14
CA VAL A 185 18.86 17.30 -16.21
C VAL A 185 19.96 18.32 -15.95
N GLN A 186 20.92 17.99 -15.06
CA GLN A 186 22.03 18.87 -14.73
C GLN A 186 23.09 18.97 -15.83
N ARG A 187 23.13 18.01 -16.77
CA ARG A 187 24.06 17.99 -17.91
C ARG A 187 23.48 18.59 -19.19
N ALA A 188 22.16 18.76 -19.26
CA ALA A 188 21.45 19.34 -20.41
C ALA A 188 21.13 20.84 -20.23
N GLY A 189 21.42 21.40 -19.05
CA GLY A 189 21.27 22.83 -18.73
C GLY A 189 22.57 23.63 -18.72
N LEU A 190 23.68 23.03 -19.19
CA LEU A 190 24.97 23.66 -19.46
C LEU A 190 25.24 23.54 -20.96
#